data_AF-A0A6P4IGA0-F1
#
_entry.id   AF-A0A6P4IGA0-F1
#
_cell.length_a   1.000
_cell.length_b   1.000
_cell.length_c   1.000
_cell.angle_alpha   90.00
_cell.angle_beta   90.00
_cell.angle_gamma   90.00
#
_symmetry.space_group_name_H-M   'P 1'
#
loop_
_entity.id
_entity.type
_entity.pdbx_description
1 polymer ?
#
loop_
_entity_poly.entity_id
_entity_poly.type
_entity_poly.pdbx_seq_one_letter_code
_entity_poly.pdbx_strand_id
1 'polypeptide(L)'
;MFLFEKMIGDYIDTAVRIVATVYLADFLQRLFLCGVEYWRYVNYYLPEDRMRTILRRGFTYSNKSVYLLMAFVLVGFSRTSMTGDLRSVVPTAAFLVYMPLYWMFNDLGHSTLTYSKWIREPHGLDYAEGMASNYFHGYLKLALPDLKDDGLKHRIAVYEDKNNVTFGIDRLVILIPDEMWVKGVLESELLEKAKPLETRFINRAGVERPFKHDVYRLNRQVNGKNYYFAIEGATPMLSFYDAMQSNLSATWQMRELKREIWLKFAKHLKELIAKCPETRNEVHLIVYSSHDKHGNPVDVGDKLIDYMRNKTETINKRES
;
A
#
# COMPACT_ATOMS: atom_id res chain seq x y z
N MET A 1 -31.01 3.95 55.43
CA MET A 1 -29.56 3.72 55.28
C MET A 1 -29.29 2.41 54.54
N PHE A 2 -29.71 1.25 55.06
CA PHE A 2 -29.50 -0.08 54.45
C PHE A 2 -30.02 -0.23 53.00
N LEU A 3 -31.22 0.28 52.69
CA LEU A 3 -31.79 0.24 51.34
C LEU A 3 -30.97 1.05 50.32
N PHE A 4 -30.37 2.15 50.75
CA PHE A 4 -29.59 3.03 49.89
C PHE A 4 -28.23 2.41 49.56
N GLU A 5 -27.57 1.78 50.54
CA GLU A 5 -26.31 1.04 50.35
C GLU A 5 -26.49 -0.14 49.40
N LYS A 6 -27.60 -0.90 49.53
CA LYS A 6 -27.92 -2.00 48.63
C LYS A 6 -28.15 -1.53 47.19
N MET A 7 -28.92 -0.45 47.03
CA MET A 7 -29.21 0.12 45.71
C MET A 7 -27.95 0.62 45.00
N ILE A 8 -27.02 1.22 45.75
CA ILE A 8 -25.71 1.63 45.21
C ILE A 8 -24.87 0.42 44.81
N GLY A 9 -24.84 -0.63 45.65
CA GLY A 9 -24.13 -1.88 45.34
C GLY A 9 -24.64 -2.53 44.05
N ASP A 10 -25.95 -2.66 43.91
CA ASP A 10 -26.59 -3.26 42.73
C ASP A 10 -26.33 -2.43 41.45
N TYR A 11 -26.30 -1.10 41.58
CA TYR A 11 -25.93 -0.21 40.48
C TYR A 11 -24.47 -0.42 40.04
N ILE A 12 -23.53 -0.48 40.99
CA ILE A 12 -22.11 -0.73 40.70
C ILE A 12 -21.93 -2.08 40.01
N ASP A 13 -22.56 -3.14 40.53
CA ASP A 13 -22.49 -4.49 39.97
C ASP A 13 -23.05 -4.50 38.52
N THR A 14 -24.16 -3.82 38.29
CA THR A 14 -24.74 -3.67 36.95
C THR A 14 -23.82 -2.91 36.00
N ALA A 15 -23.25 -1.78 36.44
CA ALA A 15 -22.36 -0.96 35.63
C ALA A 15 -21.09 -1.73 35.22
N VAL A 16 -20.46 -2.45 36.17
CA VAL A 16 -19.28 -3.28 35.90
C VAL A 16 -19.61 -4.38 34.90
N ARG A 17 -20.77 -5.06 35.04
CA ARG A 17 -21.21 -6.10 34.08
C ARG A 17 -21.47 -5.55 32.68
N ILE A 18 -22.10 -4.38 32.56
CA ILE A 18 -22.32 -3.72 31.26
C ILE A 18 -20.97 -3.45 30.60
N VAL A 19 -20.03 -2.85 31.33
CA VAL A 19 -18.70 -2.53 30.79
C VAL A 19 -17.94 -3.80 30.41
N ALA A 20 -17.92 -4.82 31.27
CA ALA A 20 -17.30 -6.10 30.97
C ALA A 20 -17.90 -6.76 29.71
N THR A 21 -19.22 -6.66 29.53
CA THR A 21 -19.91 -7.17 28.33
C THR A 21 -19.48 -6.42 27.08
N VAL A 22 -19.44 -5.08 27.14
CA VAL A 22 -19.01 -4.23 26.02
C VAL A 22 -17.58 -4.55 25.61
N TYR A 23 -16.64 -4.65 26.56
CA TYR A 23 -15.26 -5.00 26.26
C TYR A 23 -15.10 -6.43 25.74
N LEU A 24 -15.89 -7.38 26.24
CA LEU A 24 -15.88 -8.74 25.71
C LEU A 24 -16.43 -8.77 24.27
N ALA A 25 -17.49 -8.02 23.98
CA ALA A 25 -18.02 -7.89 22.63
C ALA A 25 -16.98 -7.29 21.68
N ASP A 26 -16.30 -6.22 22.09
CA ASP A 26 -15.22 -5.57 21.35
C ASP A 26 -14.05 -6.51 21.07
N PHE A 27 -13.60 -7.23 22.11
CA PHE A 27 -12.52 -8.20 22.01
C PHE A 27 -12.84 -9.30 20.99
N LEU A 28 -14.05 -9.86 21.04
CA LEU A 28 -14.49 -10.89 20.10
C LEU A 28 -14.60 -10.36 18.66
N GLN A 29 -15.11 -9.13 18.47
CA GLN A 29 -15.18 -8.48 17.17
C GLN A 29 -13.78 -8.26 16.58
N ARG A 30 -12.83 -7.78 17.39
CA ARG A 30 -11.42 -7.60 16.99
C ARG A 30 -10.77 -8.92 16.61
N LEU A 31 -10.98 -9.96 17.42
CA LEU A 31 -10.44 -11.29 17.16
C LEU A 31 -10.98 -11.86 15.84
N PHE A 32 -12.29 -11.74 15.60
CA PHE A 32 -12.91 -12.13 14.34
C PHE A 32 -12.31 -11.37 13.15
N LEU A 33 -12.16 -10.05 13.27
CA LEU A 33 -11.63 -9.21 12.18
C LEU A 33 -10.13 -9.46 11.95
N CYS A 34 -9.35 -9.80 12.97
CA CYS A 34 -7.98 -10.29 12.81
C CYS A 34 -7.95 -11.61 12.04
N GLY A 35 -8.89 -12.52 12.33
CA GLY A 35 -9.07 -13.75 11.58
C GLY A 35 -9.35 -13.45 10.10
N VAL A 36 -10.36 -12.64 9.80
CA VAL A 36 -10.68 -12.24 8.41
C VAL A 36 -9.47 -11.59 7.74
N GLU A 37 -8.75 -10.72 8.45
CA GLU A 37 -7.56 -10.04 7.94
C GLU A 37 -6.46 -11.03 7.52
N TYR A 38 -6.22 -12.04 8.36
CA TYR A 38 -5.20 -13.07 8.14
C TYR A 38 -5.46 -13.88 6.87
N TRP A 39 -6.72 -14.20 6.58
CA TRP A 39 -7.11 -15.01 5.43
C TRP A 39 -7.29 -14.19 4.15
N ARG A 40 -7.91 -13.00 4.22
CA ARG A 40 -8.31 -12.25 3.03
C ARG A 40 -7.24 -11.30 2.51
N TYR A 41 -6.39 -10.74 3.38
CA TYR A 41 -5.45 -9.67 3.03
C TYR A 41 -3.97 -10.11 3.13
N VAL A 42 -3.70 -11.39 2.83
CA VAL A 42 -2.38 -12.03 2.89
C VAL A 42 -1.27 -11.18 2.26
N ASN A 43 -1.51 -10.58 1.08
CA ASN A 43 -0.50 -9.85 0.33
C ASN A 43 -0.08 -8.52 0.99
N TYR A 44 -0.88 -7.99 1.92
CA TYR A 44 -0.59 -6.75 2.65
C TYR A 44 0.36 -6.93 3.83
N TYR A 45 0.78 -8.15 4.11
CA TYR A 45 1.67 -8.47 5.23
C TYR A 45 2.88 -9.26 4.75
N LEU A 46 4.02 -9.04 5.39
CA LEU A 46 5.19 -9.90 5.20
C LEU A 46 4.90 -11.28 5.80
N PRO A 47 5.34 -12.38 5.16
CA PRO A 47 5.07 -13.73 5.65
C PRO A 47 5.57 -13.99 7.06
N GLU A 48 6.74 -13.46 7.41
CA GLU A 48 7.46 -13.72 8.66
C GLU A 48 6.71 -13.21 9.90
N ASP A 49 6.14 -12.01 9.82
CA ASP A 49 5.52 -11.32 10.96
C ASP A 49 3.99 -11.19 10.86
N ARG A 50 3.36 -11.80 9.86
CA ARG A 50 1.94 -11.58 9.51
C ARG A 50 1.00 -11.62 10.72
N MET A 51 1.01 -12.72 11.49
CA MET A 51 0.11 -12.91 12.62
C MET A 51 0.33 -11.82 13.68
N ARG A 52 1.59 -11.56 14.02
CA ARG A 52 1.97 -10.56 15.03
C ARG A 52 1.54 -9.16 14.63
N THR A 53 1.78 -8.76 13.37
CA THR A 53 1.37 -7.44 12.87
C THR A 53 -0.15 -7.29 12.87
N ILE A 54 -0.89 -8.30 12.43
CA ILE A 54 -2.36 -8.26 12.39
C ILE A 54 -2.93 -8.11 13.81
N LEU A 55 -2.48 -8.94 14.76
CA LEU A 55 -2.93 -8.86 16.14
C LEU A 55 -2.58 -7.50 16.76
N ARG A 56 -1.35 -7.02 16.56
CA ARG A 56 -0.95 -5.68 17.02
C ARG A 56 -1.87 -4.59 16.49
N ARG A 57 -2.19 -4.62 15.19
CA ARG A 57 -3.05 -3.62 14.54
C ARG A 57 -4.52 -3.72 14.95
N GLY A 58 -5.01 -4.94 15.19
CA GLY A 58 -6.39 -5.21 15.60
C GLY A 58 -6.66 -4.86 17.07
N PHE A 59 -5.67 -5.03 17.94
CA PHE A 59 -5.76 -4.74 19.38
C PHE A 59 -5.14 -3.40 19.78
N THR A 60 -5.14 -2.41 18.88
CA THR A 60 -4.82 -1.02 19.21
C THR A 60 -6.04 -0.35 19.83
N TYR A 61 -5.89 0.13 21.07
CA TYR A 61 -6.91 0.86 21.83
C TYR A 61 -6.54 2.33 22.00
N SER A 62 -7.56 3.18 22.10
CA SER A 62 -7.34 4.58 22.51
C SER A 62 -6.95 4.64 24.00
N ASN A 63 -6.13 5.62 24.39
CA ASN A 63 -5.77 5.82 25.79
C ASN A 63 -7.00 5.94 26.70
N LYS A 64 -8.08 6.60 26.22
CA LYS A 64 -9.35 6.72 26.94
C LYS A 64 -9.97 5.34 27.24
N SER A 65 -10.00 4.45 26.25
CA SER A 65 -10.51 3.08 26.41
C SER A 65 -9.65 2.29 27.41
N VAL A 66 -8.32 2.41 27.33
CA VAL A 66 -7.42 1.71 28.27
C VAL A 66 -7.66 2.18 29.71
N TYR A 67 -7.72 3.49 29.96
CA TYR A 67 -7.97 4.03 31.30
C TYR A 67 -9.36 3.66 31.82
N LEU A 68 -10.38 3.68 30.95
CA LEU A 68 -11.72 3.26 31.32
C LEU A 68 -11.74 1.78 31.73
N LEU A 69 -11.12 0.91 30.94
CA LEU A 69 -11.01 -0.51 31.26
C LEU A 69 -10.29 -0.72 32.60
N MET A 70 -9.15 -0.06 32.81
CA MET A 70 -8.42 -0.14 34.08
C MET A 70 -9.26 0.30 35.28
N ALA A 71 -9.99 1.40 35.17
CA ALA A 71 -10.85 1.89 36.25
C ALA A 71 -11.93 0.86 36.61
N PHE A 72 -12.60 0.28 35.62
CA PHE A 72 -13.64 -0.73 35.86
C PHE A 72 -13.07 -2.06 36.37
N VAL A 73 -11.86 -2.44 35.96
CA VAL A 73 -11.16 -3.61 36.51
C VAL A 73 -10.83 -3.39 37.99
N LEU A 74 -10.35 -2.19 38.38
CA LEU A 74 -10.08 -1.86 39.78
C LEU A 74 -11.36 -1.85 40.63
N VAL A 75 -12.45 -1.29 40.11
CA VAL A 75 -13.76 -1.32 40.77
C VAL A 75 -14.25 -2.76 40.92
N GLY A 76 -14.12 -3.58 39.87
CA GLY A 76 -14.46 -5.00 39.90
C GLY A 76 -13.67 -5.77 40.96
N PHE A 77 -12.34 -5.63 41.00
CA PHE A 77 -11.52 -6.28 42.02
C PHE A 77 -11.88 -5.83 43.43
N SER A 78 -12.03 -4.52 43.65
CA SER A 78 -12.44 -3.97 44.95
C SER A 78 -13.78 -4.55 45.39
N ARG A 79 -14.74 -4.64 44.45
CA ARG A 79 -16.06 -5.19 44.72
C ARG A 79 -16.01 -6.67 45.07
N THR A 80 -15.26 -7.48 44.32
CA THR A 80 -15.08 -8.91 44.63
C THR A 80 -14.38 -9.14 45.96
N SER A 81 -13.43 -8.27 46.33
CA SER A 81 -12.78 -8.34 47.64
C SER A 81 -13.73 -8.03 48.78
N MET A 82 -14.71 -7.14 48.57
CA MET A 82 -15.71 -6.77 49.58
C MET A 82 -16.83 -7.80 49.71
N THR A 83 -17.30 -8.38 48.59
CA THR A 83 -18.44 -9.30 48.60
C THR A 83 -18.06 -10.77 48.69
N GLY A 84 -16.82 -11.12 48.33
CA GLY A 84 -16.37 -12.52 48.19
C GLY A 84 -16.99 -13.27 47.00
N ASP A 85 -17.81 -12.61 46.17
CA ASP A 85 -18.52 -13.24 45.05
C ASP A 85 -18.04 -12.69 43.70
N LEU A 86 -17.38 -13.56 42.93
CA LEU A 86 -16.89 -13.26 41.58
C LEU A 86 -18.03 -13.04 40.58
N ARG A 87 -19.23 -13.60 40.85
CA ARG A 87 -20.40 -13.43 39.98
C ARG A 87 -20.88 -11.99 39.92
N SER A 88 -20.48 -11.14 40.87
CA SER A 88 -20.80 -9.70 40.83
C SER A 88 -20.19 -9.00 39.60
N VAL A 89 -19.03 -9.46 39.11
CA VAL A 89 -18.26 -8.81 38.04
C VAL A 89 -18.39 -9.52 36.68
N VAL A 90 -18.66 -10.83 36.67
CA VAL A 90 -18.77 -11.60 35.43
C VAL A 90 -20.13 -11.35 34.74
N PRO A 91 -20.15 -11.01 33.44
CA PRO A 91 -21.39 -10.90 32.67
C PRO A 91 -22.22 -12.18 32.71
N THR A 92 -23.52 -12.05 33.01
CA THR A 92 -24.47 -13.17 32.91
C THR A 92 -24.96 -13.33 31.47
N ALA A 93 -25.57 -14.48 31.16
CA ALA A 93 -26.13 -14.74 29.83
C ALA A 93 -27.07 -13.63 29.33
N ALA A 94 -27.85 -13.01 30.23
CA ALA A 94 -28.72 -11.89 29.89
C ALA A 94 -27.95 -10.69 29.33
N PHE A 95 -26.77 -10.37 29.87
CA PHE A 95 -25.93 -9.31 29.34
C PHE A 95 -25.28 -9.70 28.00
N LEU A 96 -24.84 -10.95 27.86
CA LEU A 96 -24.20 -11.44 26.62
C LEU A 96 -25.14 -11.37 25.40
N VAL A 97 -26.46 -11.50 25.60
CA VAL A 97 -27.46 -11.35 24.52
C VAL A 97 -27.45 -9.96 23.89
N TYR A 98 -26.90 -8.94 24.56
CA TYR A 98 -26.79 -7.58 24.00
C TYR A 98 -25.53 -7.35 23.16
N MET A 99 -24.60 -8.31 23.08
CA MET A 99 -23.38 -8.16 22.26
C MET A 99 -23.64 -7.86 20.77
N PRO A 100 -24.64 -8.47 20.10
CA PRO A 100 -24.93 -8.14 18.71
C PRO A 100 -25.33 -6.67 18.50
N LEU A 101 -25.98 -6.04 19.49
CA LEU A 101 -26.29 -4.61 19.41
C LEU A 101 -25.01 -3.78 19.42
N TYR A 102 -24.03 -4.15 20.23
CA TYR A 102 -22.72 -3.49 20.22
C TYR A 102 -22.06 -3.59 18.84
N TRP A 103 -22.03 -4.78 18.23
CA TRP A 103 -21.41 -4.97 16.92
C TRP A 103 -22.11 -4.22 15.78
N MET A 104 -23.43 -3.99 15.91
CA MET A 104 -24.20 -3.26 14.89
C MET A 104 -23.91 -1.76 14.90
N PHE A 105 -23.59 -1.19 16.06
CA PHE A 105 -23.39 0.26 16.22
C PHE A 105 -21.94 0.67 16.38
N ASN A 106 -21.03 -0.27 16.68
CA ASN A 106 -19.65 0.06 16.97
C ASN A 106 -18.69 -0.56 15.95
N ASP A 107 -18.00 0.32 15.24
CA ASP A 107 -16.81 -0.04 14.49
C ASP A 107 -15.61 -0.21 15.43
N LEU A 108 -14.53 -0.83 14.94
CA LEU A 108 -13.24 -1.04 15.64
C LEU A 108 -12.59 0.23 16.25
N GLY A 109 -13.23 1.40 16.15
CA GLY A 109 -12.69 2.70 16.49
C GLY A 109 -11.49 3.03 15.60
N HIS A 110 -10.65 3.96 16.07
CA HIS A 110 -9.39 4.35 15.41
C HIS A 110 -8.27 3.29 15.59
N SER A 111 -8.57 2.00 15.42
CA SER A 111 -7.53 0.98 15.39
C SER A 111 -6.69 1.11 14.12
N THR A 112 -5.45 0.64 14.17
CA THR A 112 -4.58 0.63 12.98
C THR A 112 -5.20 -0.22 11.86
N LEU A 113 -5.90 -1.30 12.22
CA LEU A 113 -6.63 -2.14 11.27
C LEU A 113 -7.75 -1.38 10.55
N THR A 114 -8.46 -0.48 11.24
CA THR A 114 -9.46 0.40 10.62
C THR A 114 -8.81 1.31 9.57
N TYR A 115 -7.67 1.92 9.88
CA TYR A 115 -6.95 2.75 8.91
C TYR A 115 -6.46 1.94 7.70
N SER A 116 -5.95 0.71 7.92
CA SER A 116 -5.56 -0.18 6.82
C SER A 116 -6.73 -0.50 5.90
N LYS A 117 -7.93 -0.76 6.45
CA LYS A 117 -9.15 -0.98 5.64
C LYS A 117 -9.54 0.26 4.86
N TRP A 118 -9.57 1.41 5.52
CA TRP A 118 -9.90 2.68 4.88
C TRP A 118 -9.00 2.97 3.68
N ILE A 119 -7.66 2.88 3.81
CA ILE A 119 -6.71 3.07 2.69
C ILE A 119 -6.95 2.09 1.54
N ARG A 120 -7.43 0.87 1.81
CA ARG A 120 -7.66 -0.13 0.76
C ARG A 120 -8.91 0.17 -0.06
N GLU A 121 -9.91 0.81 0.55
CA GLU A 121 -11.17 1.17 -0.09
C GLU A 121 -10.97 2.25 -1.16
N PRO A 122 -11.72 2.22 -2.27
CA PRO A 122 -11.63 3.25 -3.30
C PRO A 122 -12.42 4.49 -2.85
N HIS A 123 -11.73 5.56 -2.48
CA HIS A 123 -12.39 6.80 -2.03
C HIS A 123 -11.73 8.08 -2.54
N GLY A 124 -10.54 8.01 -3.13
CA GLY A 124 -9.83 9.12 -3.78
C GLY A 124 -9.19 10.13 -2.83
N LEU A 125 -9.30 9.91 -1.52
CA LEU A 125 -8.85 10.84 -0.48
C LEU A 125 -7.59 10.36 0.24
N ASP A 126 -7.11 9.14 -0.05
CA ASP A 126 -5.88 8.64 0.54
C ASP A 126 -4.64 9.13 -0.24
N TYR A 127 -3.51 9.07 0.45
CA TYR A 127 -2.22 9.53 -0.07
C TYR A 127 -1.81 8.76 -1.34
N ALA A 128 -2.14 7.47 -1.44
CA ALA A 128 -1.72 6.61 -2.55
C ALA A 128 -2.52 6.92 -3.83
N GLU A 129 -3.85 7.01 -3.74
CA GLU A 129 -4.69 7.38 -4.88
C GLU A 129 -4.43 8.81 -5.34
N GLY A 130 -4.21 9.73 -4.41
CA GLY A 130 -3.81 11.11 -4.73
C GLY A 130 -2.49 11.18 -5.50
N MET A 131 -1.45 10.49 -5.04
CA MET A 131 -0.15 10.41 -5.73
C MET A 131 -0.26 9.80 -7.13
N ALA A 132 -0.94 8.65 -7.25
CA ALA A 132 -1.10 7.96 -8.52
C ALA A 132 -1.91 8.82 -9.52
N SER A 133 -2.98 9.48 -9.07
CA SER A 133 -3.78 10.37 -9.90
C SER A 133 -3.00 11.60 -10.36
N ASN A 134 -2.23 12.21 -9.46
CA ASN A 134 -1.38 13.36 -9.79
C ASN A 134 -0.26 12.99 -10.75
N TYR A 135 0.37 11.83 -10.61
CA TYR A 135 1.39 11.37 -11.55
C TYR A 135 0.79 11.04 -12.92
N PHE A 136 -0.38 10.39 -12.94
CA PHE A 136 -1.09 10.08 -14.17
C PHE A 136 -1.50 11.35 -14.95
N HIS A 137 -2.26 12.26 -14.32
CA HIS A 137 -2.75 13.49 -14.96
C HIS A 137 -1.66 14.58 -15.08
N GLY A 138 -0.69 14.57 -14.17
CA GLY A 138 0.42 15.52 -14.09
C GLY A 138 1.53 15.25 -15.10
N TYR A 139 1.72 13.98 -15.45
CA TYR A 139 2.88 13.53 -16.20
C TYR A 139 2.53 12.55 -17.31
N LEU A 140 2.04 11.34 -16.99
CA LEU A 140 1.90 10.27 -17.98
C LEU A 140 0.95 10.62 -19.13
N LYS A 141 -0.22 11.21 -18.82
CA LYS A 141 -1.20 11.62 -19.83
C LYS A 141 -0.68 12.74 -20.75
N LEU A 142 0.35 13.48 -20.34
CA LEU A 142 0.95 14.52 -21.16
C LEU A 142 2.14 14.03 -21.97
N ALA A 143 3.02 13.27 -21.33
CA ALA A 143 4.33 12.93 -21.88
C ALA A 143 4.32 11.81 -22.92
N LEU A 144 3.34 10.89 -22.80
CA LEU A 144 3.37 9.62 -23.51
C LEU A 144 2.51 9.59 -24.78
N PRO A 145 1.24 10.06 -24.77
CA PRO A 145 0.37 9.93 -25.92
C PRO A 145 0.93 10.65 -27.15
N ASP A 146 0.63 10.07 -28.31
CA ASP A 146 1.05 10.65 -29.58
C ASP A 146 0.18 11.86 -29.92
N LEU A 147 0.79 13.04 -29.87
CA LEU A 147 0.18 14.30 -30.27
C LEU A 147 1.10 14.93 -31.31
N LYS A 148 0.71 14.85 -32.58
CA LYS A 148 1.45 15.40 -33.72
C LYS A 148 2.84 14.77 -33.91
N ASP A 149 2.91 13.44 -33.90
CA ASP A 149 4.14 12.67 -34.12
C ASP A 149 5.24 12.99 -33.10
N ASP A 150 4.86 13.23 -31.83
CA ASP A 150 5.78 13.49 -30.70
C ASP A 150 5.42 12.62 -29.48
N GLY A 151 4.74 11.48 -29.72
CA GLY A 151 4.49 10.47 -28.71
C GLY A 151 5.75 9.75 -28.25
N LEU A 152 5.66 9.00 -27.14
CA LEU A 152 6.76 8.15 -26.68
C LEU A 152 7.22 7.17 -27.76
N LYS A 153 6.29 6.45 -28.38
CA LYS A 153 6.60 5.46 -29.42
C LYS A 153 7.26 6.08 -30.65
N HIS A 154 6.80 7.25 -31.08
CA HIS A 154 7.45 7.98 -32.17
C HIS A 154 8.90 8.28 -31.81
N ARG A 155 9.15 8.86 -30.62
CA ARG A 155 10.50 9.16 -30.14
C ARG A 155 11.38 7.92 -29.98
N ILE A 156 10.81 6.77 -29.60
CA ILE A 156 11.51 5.47 -29.58
C ILE A 156 11.88 5.06 -31.01
N ALA A 157 10.95 5.10 -31.96
CA ALA A 157 11.21 4.70 -33.35
C ALA A 157 12.29 5.57 -34.01
N VAL A 158 12.25 6.89 -33.79
CA VAL A 158 13.30 7.81 -34.26
C VAL A 158 14.66 7.48 -33.62
N TYR A 159 14.66 7.12 -32.33
CA TYR A 159 15.89 6.71 -31.64
C TYR A 159 16.45 5.40 -32.21
N GLU A 160 15.61 4.41 -32.46
CA GLU A 160 15.99 3.13 -33.06
C GLU A 160 16.62 3.33 -34.44
N ASP A 161 15.98 4.10 -35.31
CA ASP A 161 16.46 4.41 -36.67
C ASP A 161 17.81 5.15 -36.63
N LYS A 162 17.88 6.24 -35.86
CA LYS A 162 19.08 7.09 -35.77
C LYS A 162 20.30 6.38 -35.20
N ASN A 163 20.10 5.46 -34.26
CA ASN A 163 21.20 4.78 -33.57
C ASN A 163 21.40 3.33 -34.04
N ASN A 164 20.55 2.82 -34.95
CA ASN A 164 20.50 1.43 -35.37
C ASN A 164 20.44 0.45 -34.19
N VAL A 165 19.49 0.68 -33.27
CA VAL A 165 19.28 -0.12 -32.05
C VAL A 165 17.87 -0.67 -31.98
N THR A 166 17.60 -1.57 -31.03
CA THR A 166 16.27 -2.13 -30.81
C THR A 166 15.85 -1.98 -29.34
N PHE A 167 14.62 -1.54 -29.12
CA PHE A 167 14.02 -1.50 -27.79
C PHE A 167 13.39 -2.86 -27.45
N GLY A 168 13.70 -3.37 -26.26
CA GLY A 168 13.08 -4.62 -25.78
C GLY A 168 11.60 -4.43 -25.42
N ILE A 169 11.23 -3.20 -25.04
CA ILE A 169 9.88 -2.78 -24.70
C ILE A 169 9.64 -1.41 -25.36
N ASP A 170 8.63 -1.32 -26.21
CA ASP A 170 8.17 -0.12 -26.92
C ASP A 170 7.28 0.78 -26.04
N ARG A 171 7.58 0.83 -24.74
CA ARG A 171 6.78 1.49 -23.70
C ARG A 171 7.72 2.02 -22.63
N LEU A 172 7.24 3.01 -21.87
CA LEU A 172 7.95 3.50 -20.70
C LEU A 172 7.87 2.45 -19.59
N VAL A 173 9.03 1.95 -19.17
CA VAL A 173 9.12 1.05 -18.02
C VAL A 173 9.15 1.89 -16.75
N ILE A 174 8.16 1.70 -15.88
CA ILE A 174 8.09 2.40 -14.59
C ILE A 174 8.33 1.40 -13.46
N LEU A 175 9.38 1.66 -12.69
CA LEU A 175 9.81 0.84 -11.57
C LEU A 175 9.12 1.27 -10.27
N ILE A 176 8.52 0.32 -9.57
CA ILE A 176 7.83 0.54 -8.30
C ILE A 176 8.32 -0.50 -7.26
N PRO A 177 9.51 -0.30 -6.67
CA PRO A 177 10.02 -1.19 -5.63
C PRO A 177 9.19 -1.08 -4.33
N ASP A 178 9.16 -2.14 -3.54
CA ASP A 178 8.50 -2.19 -2.22
C ASP A 178 9.14 -1.31 -1.15
N GLU A 179 10.40 -0.96 -1.33
CA GLU A 179 11.11 0.04 -0.53
C GLU A 179 10.75 1.48 -0.92
N MET A 180 10.03 1.66 -2.03
CA MET A 180 9.54 2.95 -2.54
C MET A 180 10.66 3.91 -2.94
N TRP A 181 11.90 3.41 -2.96
CA TRP A 181 13.08 4.17 -3.24
C TRP A 181 13.79 3.61 -4.48
N VAL A 182 14.14 4.52 -5.38
CA VAL A 182 15.01 4.27 -6.52
C VAL A 182 16.06 5.36 -6.48
N LYS A 183 17.34 4.99 -6.54
CA LYS A 183 18.44 5.96 -6.60
C LYS A 183 18.28 6.89 -7.81
N GLY A 184 18.85 8.09 -7.72
CA GLY A 184 18.82 9.07 -8.82
C GLY A 184 19.46 8.57 -10.13
N VAL A 185 20.31 7.53 -10.05
CA VAL A 185 20.79 6.75 -11.19
C VAL A 185 20.46 5.29 -10.93
N LEU A 186 19.92 4.59 -11.93
CA LEU A 186 19.65 3.17 -11.83
C LEU A 186 20.97 2.42 -11.67
N GLU A 187 21.18 1.80 -10.51
CA GLU A 187 22.32 0.90 -10.29
C GLU A 187 21.93 -0.50 -10.75
N SER A 188 22.63 -1.00 -11.77
CA SER A 188 22.42 -2.32 -12.36
C SER A 188 23.73 -2.76 -13.00
N GLU A 189 24.10 -4.02 -12.83
CA GLU A 189 25.26 -4.61 -13.51
C GLU A 189 24.93 -4.89 -14.98
N LEU A 190 23.65 -5.08 -15.26
CA LEU A 190 23.13 -5.44 -16.58
C LEU A 190 22.73 -4.24 -17.43
N LEU A 191 22.54 -3.06 -16.85
CA LEU A 191 22.06 -1.87 -17.56
C LEU A 191 23.07 -0.73 -17.49
N GLU A 192 23.43 -0.19 -18.65
CA GLU A 192 24.26 1.01 -18.77
C GLU A 192 23.42 2.18 -19.29
N LYS A 193 23.57 3.37 -18.69
CA LYS A 193 22.86 4.58 -19.12
C LYS A 193 23.31 5.00 -20.54
N ALA A 194 22.35 5.15 -21.44
CA ALA A 194 22.55 5.62 -22.81
C ALA A 194 22.09 7.07 -22.97
N LYS A 195 22.16 7.61 -24.21
CA LYS A 195 21.60 8.93 -24.52
C LYS A 195 20.07 8.89 -24.32
N PRO A 196 19.46 9.90 -23.68
CA PRO A 196 18.02 9.95 -23.48
C PRO A 196 17.25 10.09 -24.80
N LEU A 197 15.94 9.81 -24.77
CA LEU A 197 15.04 10.15 -25.86
C LEU A 197 14.99 11.67 -26.08
N GLU A 198 14.53 12.08 -27.25
CA GLU A 198 14.28 13.50 -27.55
C GLU A 198 13.34 14.12 -26.49
N THR A 199 13.67 15.34 -26.05
CA THR A 199 12.89 16.01 -25.01
C THR A 199 11.63 16.60 -25.60
N ARG A 200 10.49 16.23 -25.03
CA ARG A 200 9.20 16.82 -25.39
C ARG A 200 8.91 18.04 -24.53
N PHE A 201 8.46 19.14 -25.13
CA PHE A 201 8.13 20.36 -24.41
C PHE A 201 6.63 20.62 -24.45
N ILE A 202 6.01 20.88 -23.29
CA ILE A 202 4.57 21.18 -23.21
C ILE A 202 4.37 22.37 -22.27
N ASN A 203 3.62 23.37 -22.73
CA ASN A 203 3.18 24.48 -21.90
C ASN A 203 2.17 24.02 -20.85
N ARG A 204 2.52 24.17 -19.57
CA ARG A 204 1.66 23.83 -18.44
C ARG A 204 1.78 24.87 -17.33
N ALA A 205 0.63 25.42 -16.94
CA ALA A 205 0.53 26.43 -15.89
C ALA A 205 1.49 27.63 -16.12
N GLY A 206 1.51 28.15 -17.36
CA GLY A 206 2.31 29.32 -17.74
C GLY A 206 3.80 29.07 -17.97
N VAL A 207 4.26 27.81 -17.93
CA VAL A 207 5.66 27.45 -18.13
C VAL A 207 5.79 26.33 -19.14
N GLU A 208 6.75 26.44 -20.06
CA GLU A 208 7.13 25.36 -20.96
C GLU A 208 7.94 24.30 -20.19
N ARG A 209 7.35 23.11 -20.03
CA ARG A 209 7.92 22.03 -19.21
C ARG A 209 8.59 20.97 -20.09
N PRO A 210 9.84 20.57 -19.81
CA PRO A 210 10.51 19.47 -20.50
C PRO A 210 10.10 18.10 -19.91
N PHE A 211 9.74 17.16 -20.78
CA PHE A 211 9.45 15.76 -20.49
C PHE A 211 10.55 14.89 -21.10
N LYS A 212 11.49 14.49 -20.24
CA LYS A 212 12.68 13.70 -20.58
C LYS A 212 12.50 12.26 -20.11
N HIS A 213 12.97 11.31 -20.90
CA HIS A 213 13.04 9.90 -20.53
C HIS A 213 14.44 9.38 -20.81
N ASP A 214 15.07 8.83 -19.76
CA ASP A 214 16.38 8.21 -19.86
C ASP A 214 16.26 6.83 -20.53
N VAL A 215 17.27 6.50 -21.33
CA VAL A 215 17.38 5.21 -22.01
C VAL A 215 18.53 4.43 -21.38
N TYR A 216 18.34 3.12 -21.21
CA TYR A 216 19.35 2.21 -20.70
C TYR A 216 19.58 1.09 -21.71
N ARG A 217 20.85 0.75 -21.93
CA ARG A 217 21.31 -0.35 -22.77
C ARG A 217 21.54 -1.58 -21.91
N LEU A 218 21.03 -2.73 -22.34
CA LEU A 218 21.37 -4.01 -21.76
C LEU A 218 22.78 -4.43 -22.19
N ASN A 219 23.66 -4.67 -21.21
CA ASN A 219 25.04 -5.10 -21.43
C ASN A 219 25.16 -6.58 -21.84
N ARG A 220 24.04 -7.31 -21.80
CA ARG A 220 23.95 -8.71 -22.22
C ARG A 220 23.11 -8.82 -23.49
N GLN A 221 23.60 -9.59 -24.45
CA GLN A 221 22.79 -9.96 -25.60
C GLN A 221 21.71 -10.96 -25.21
N VAL A 222 20.50 -10.72 -25.70
CA VAL A 222 19.39 -11.67 -25.63
C VAL A 222 19.05 -12.05 -27.07
N ASN A 223 19.03 -13.34 -27.38
CA ASN A 223 18.80 -13.85 -28.74
C ASN A 223 19.73 -13.21 -29.80
N GLY A 224 20.99 -12.97 -29.43
CA GLY A 224 22.01 -12.36 -30.32
C GLY A 224 21.82 -10.87 -30.60
N LYS A 225 20.91 -10.17 -29.90
CA LYS A 225 20.65 -8.74 -30.06
C LYS A 225 20.90 -7.97 -28.76
N ASN A 226 21.38 -6.73 -28.91
CA ASN A 226 21.45 -5.76 -27.82
C ASN A 226 20.11 -5.04 -27.73
N TYR A 227 19.59 -4.88 -26.52
CA TYR A 227 18.30 -4.24 -26.27
C TYR A 227 18.45 -2.96 -25.46
N TYR A 228 17.58 -2.00 -25.76
CA TYR A 228 17.46 -0.72 -25.08
C TYR A 228 16.08 -0.60 -24.42
N PHE A 229 15.98 0.25 -23.40
CA PHE A 229 14.76 0.45 -22.64
C PHE A 229 14.65 1.90 -22.18
N ALA A 230 13.46 2.49 -22.29
CA ALA A 230 13.12 3.73 -21.60
C ALA A 230 12.66 3.36 -20.18
N ILE A 231 13.42 3.75 -19.16
CA ILE A 231 13.19 3.33 -17.77
C ILE A 231 13.19 4.53 -16.84
N GLU A 232 12.23 4.57 -15.93
CA GLU A 232 12.21 5.50 -14.80
C GLU A 232 11.65 4.87 -13.53
N GLY A 233 11.99 5.43 -12.37
CA GLY A 233 11.31 5.13 -11.11
C GLY A 233 10.01 5.92 -11.00
N ALA A 234 9.02 5.37 -10.30
CA ALA A 234 7.82 6.13 -9.94
C ALA A 234 8.17 7.25 -8.94
N THR A 235 8.48 8.44 -9.46
CA THR A 235 8.87 9.62 -8.66
C THR A 235 7.97 9.92 -7.45
N PRO A 236 6.63 9.80 -7.52
CA PRO A 236 5.78 10.00 -6.35
C PRO A 236 6.13 9.08 -5.18
N MET A 237 6.55 7.83 -5.44
CA MET A 237 6.97 6.91 -4.39
C MET A 237 8.27 7.34 -3.72
N LEU A 238 9.21 7.90 -4.49
CA LEU A 238 10.41 8.50 -3.93
C LEU A 238 10.07 9.73 -3.06
N SER A 239 9.19 10.60 -3.54
CA SER A 239 8.71 11.74 -2.73
C SER A 239 8.00 11.28 -1.44
N PHE A 240 7.25 10.17 -1.50
CA PHE A 240 6.64 9.58 -0.32
C PHE A 240 7.69 9.00 0.64
N TYR A 241 8.72 8.33 0.11
CA TYR A 241 9.86 7.87 0.90
C TYR A 241 10.51 9.04 1.66
N ASP A 242 10.82 10.12 0.97
CA ASP A 242 11.42 11.32 1.59
C ASP A 242 10.49 11.93 2.65
N ALA A 243 9.18 12.00 2.36
CA ALA A 243 8.19 12.50 3.30
C ALA A 243 8.09 11.63 4.57
N MET A 244 8.27 10.31 4.47
CA MET A 244 8.30 9.41 5.63
C MET A 244 9.55 9.58 6.50
N GLN A 245 10.66 10.01 5.91
CA GLN A 245 11.93 10.25 6.62
C GLN A 245 12.04 11.66 7.20
N SER A 246 11.26 12.61 6.69
CA SER A 246 11.26 14.00 7.13
C SER A 246 10.61 14.19 8.50
N ASN A 247 11.23 15.00 9.37
CA ASN A 247 10.61 15.43 10.64
C ASN A 247 9.44 16.41 10.45
N LEU A 248 9.29 17.00 9.25
CA LEU A 248 8.26 18.02 8.99
C LEU A 248 6.91 17.42 8.58
N SER A 249 6.93 16.30 7.86
CA SER A 249 5.73 15.72 7.24
C SER A 249 5.49 14.26 7.61
N ALA A 250 6.47 13.56 8.18
CA ALA A 250 6.27 12.17 8.55
C ALA A 250 5.22 12.02 9.65
N THR A 251 4.29 11.12 9.42
CA THR A 251 3.35 10.66 10.44
C THR A 251 3.58 9.19 10.75
N TRP A 252 3.17 8.75 11.94
CA TRP A 252 3.26 7.34 12.29
C TRP A 252 2.43 6.47 11.34
N GLN A 253 1.29 6.98 10.84
CA GLN A 253 0.43 6.29 9.88
C GLN A 253 1.15 6.03 8.57
N MET A 254 1.90 7.01 8.04
CA MET A 254 2.66 6.82 6.80
C MET A 254 3.68 5.68 6.95
N ARG A 255 4.40 5.64 8.08
CA ARG A 255 5.40 4.60 8.34
C ARG A 255 4.78 3.23 8.58
N GLU A 256 3.71 3.18 9.37
CA GLU A 256 3.00 1.96 9.74
C GLU A 256 2.24 1.35 8.57
N LEU A 257 1.67 2.18 7.68
CA LEU A 257 0.82 1.77 6.56
C LEU A 257 1.53 1.89 5.19
N LYS A 258 2.87 2.00 5.20
CA LYS A 258 3.66 2.19 3.98
C LYS A 258 3.41 1.11 2.92
N ARG A 259 3.19 -0.13 3.34
CA ARG A 259 2.91 -1.26 2.45
C ARG A 259 1.52 -1.17 1.83
N GLU A 260 0.51 -0.78 2.63
CA GLU A 260 -0.83 -0.48 2.12
C GLU A 260 -0.79 0.63 1.06
N ILE A 261 -0.07 1.72 1.34
CA ILE A 261 0.06 2.87 0.45
C ILE A 261 0.79 2.47 -0.84
N TRP A 262 1.90 1.73 -0.75
CA TRP A 262 2.63 1.24 -1.92
C TRP A 262 1.78 0.34 -2.83
N LEU A 263 1.10 -0.66 -2.26
CA LEU A 263 0.24 -1.57 -3.02
C LEU A 263 -0.94 -0.83 -3.65
N LYS A 264 -1.55 0.10 -2.91
CA LYS A 264 -2.67 0.92 -3.38
C LYS A 264 -2.25 1.86 -4.50
N PHE A 265 -1.09 2.50 -4.39
CA PHE A 265 -0.52 3.35 -5.44
C PHE A 265 -0.32 2.56 -6.73
N ALA A 266 0.35 1.42 -6.66
CA ALA A 266 0.63 0.57 -7.82
C ALA A 266 -0.66 0.08 -8.48
N LYS A 267 -1.64 -0.35 -7.68
CA LYS A 267 -2.96 -0.80 -8.15
C LYS A 267 -3.71 0.35 -8.84
N HIS A 268 -3.83 1.50 -8.19
CA HIS A 268 -4.59 2.64 -8.71
C HIS A 268 -3.96 3.19 -9.99
N LEU A 269 -2.63 3.34 -10.02
CA LEU A 269 -1.92 3.78 -11.22
C LEU A 269 -2.15 2.81 -12.40
N LYS A 270 -2.08 1.50 -12.16
CA LYS A 270 -2.38 0.48 -13.17
C LYS A 270 -3.81 0.61 -13.70
N GLU A 271 -4.78 0.86 -12.82
CA GLU A 271 -6.18 1.07 -13.22
C GLU A 271 -6.37 2.34 -14.07
N LEU A 272 -5.76 3.46 -13.68
CA LEU A 272 -5.80 4.71 -14.44
C LEU A 272 -5.23 4.53 -15.86
N ILE A 273 -4.05 3.90 -15.96
CA ILE A 273 -3.39 3.62 -17.23
C ILE A 273 -4.28 2.72 -18.10
N ALA A 274 -4.83 1.65 -17.54
CA ALA A 274 -5.64 0.68 -18.28
C ALA A 274 -6.97 1.26 -18.79
N LYS A 275 -7.60 2.15 -18.00
CA LYS A 275 -8.86 2.80 -18.34
C LYS A 275 -8.71 3.90 -19.38
N CYS A 276 -7.52 4.49 -19.52
CA CYS A 276 -7.27 5.58 -20.46
C CYS A 276 -6.70 5.05 -21.80
N PRO A 277 -7.44 5.17 -22.92
CA PRO A 277 -7.03 4.63 -24.22
C PRO A 277 -5.68 5.16 -24.73
N GLU A 278 -5.38 6.42 -24.44
CA GLU A 278 -4.18 7.13 -24.86
C GLU A 278 -2.90 6.62 -24.17
N THR A 279 -3.02 6.01 -22.99
CA THR A 279 -1.87 5.60 -22.17
C THR A 279 -1.77 4.08 -21.95
N ARG A 280 -2.84 3.32 -22.18
CA ARG A 280 -2.92 1.88 -21.86
C ARG A 280 -1.84 1.01 -22.50
N ASN A 281 -1.28 1.46 -23.63
CA ASN A 281 -0.23 0.76 -24.37
C ASN A 281 1.11 1.51 -24.38
N GLU A 282 1.26 2.55 -23.56
CA GLU A 282 2.46 3.39 -23.50
C GLU A 282 3.32 3.13 -22.25
N VAL A 283 2.80 2.38 -21.28
CA VAL A 283 3.48 2.09 -20.01
C VAL A 283 3.59 0.59 -19.76
N HIS A 284 4.72 0.19 -19.19
CA HIS A 284 4.94 -1.13 -18.60
C HIS A 284 5.34 -0.97 -17.12
N LEU A 285 4.47 -1.38 -16.20
CA LEU A 285 4.72 -1.28 -14.76
C LEU A 285 5.48 -2.52 -14.25
N ILE A 286 6.60 -2.31 -13.57
CA ILE A 286 7.31 -3.36 -12.83
C ILE A 286 7.19 -3.07 -11.34
N VAL A 287 6.29 -3.79 -10.68
CA VAL A 287 6.12 -3.80 -9.22
C VAL A 287 6.89 -4.99 -8.67
N TYR A 288 7.89 -4.75 -7.83
CA TYR A 288 8.82 -5.79 -7.39
C TYR A 288 9.32 -5.57 -5.97
N SER A 289 9.86 -6.63 -5.37
CA SER A 289 10.62 -6.51 -4.13
C SER A 289 12.07 -6.16 -4.43
N SER A 290 12.60 -5.15 -3.76
CA SER A 290 13.99 -4.70 -3.94
C SER A 290 15.02 -5.79 -3.62
N HIS A 291 14.64 -6.75 -2.78
CA HIS A 291 15.50 -7.83 -2.31
C HIS A 291 14.89 -9.20 -2.61
N ASP A 292 15.76 -10.19 -2.89
CA ASP A 292 15.38 -11.58 -3.08
C ASP A 292 15.09 -12.30 -1.74
N LYS A 293 14.79 -13.61 -1.78
CA LYS A 293 14.53 -14.41 -0.58
C LYS A 293 15.75 -14.56 0.35
N HIS A 294 16.94 -14.24 -0.13
CA HIS A 294 18.20 -14.30 0.60
C HIS A 294 18.65 -12.90 1.08
N GLY A 295 17.88 -11.85 0.77
CA GLY A 295 18.22 -10.47 1.11
C GLY A 295 19.20 -9.80 0.16
N ASN A 296 19.49 -10.40 -1.00
CA ASN A 296 20.34 -9.76 -2.01
C ASN A 296 19.53 -8.76 -2.85
N PRO A 297 20.12 -7.62 -3.25
CA PRO A 297 19.46 -6.69 -4.16
C PRO A 297 19.06 -7.37 -5.48
N VAL A 298 17.84 -7.09 -5.94
CA VAL A 298 17.31 -7.59 -7.21
C VAL A 298 17.72 -6.63 -8.33
N ASP A 299 18.44 -7.12 -9.34
CA ASP A 299 18.74 -6.36 -10.54
C ASP A 299 17.49 -6.28 -11.45
N VAL A 300 17.10 -5.06 -11.80
CA VAL A 300 15.97 -4.80 -12.70
C VAL A 300 16.22 -5.34 -14.11
N GLY A 301 17.48 -5.43 -14.54
CA GLY A 301 17.88 -6.02 -15.81
C GLY A 301 17.39 -7.47 -15.95
N ASP A 302 17.43 -8.27 -14.88
CA ASP A 302 16.91 -9.64 -14.90
C ASP A 302 15.40 -9.67 -15.15
N LYS A 303 14.64 -8.75 -14.54
CA LYS A 303 13.18 -8.62 -14.77
C LYS A 303 12.86 -8.27 -16.22
N LEU A 304 13.68 -7.43 -16.84
CA LEU A 304 13.54 -7.08 -18.26
C LEU A 304 13.88 -8.25 -19.17
N ILE A 305 14.93 -9.01 -18.85
CA ILE A 305 15.30 -10.23 -19.59
C ILE A 305 14.18 -11.27 -19.53
N ASP A 306 13.65 -11.53 -18.33
CA ASP A 306 12.54 -12.47 -18.14
C ASP A 306 11.30 -12.07 -18.95
N TYR A 307 10.98 -10.77 -18.96
CA TYR A 307 9.90 -10.25 -19.80
C TYR A 307 10.13 -10.53 -21.29
N MET A 308 11.33 -10.27 -21.80
CA MET A 308 11.66 -10.50 -23.21
C MET A 308 11.61 -11.99 -23.60
N ARG A 309 12.10 -12.89 -22.72
CA ARG A 309 12.04 -14.34 -22.94
C ARG A 309 10.59 -14.83 -23.02
N ASN A 310 9.76 -14.45 -22.05
CA ASN A 310 8.35 -14.83 -22.01
C ASN A 310 7.57 -14.31 -23.23
N LYS A 311 7.87 -13.08 -23.69
CA LYS A 311 7.27 -12.51 -24.91
C LYS A 311 7.63 -13.34 -26.15
N THR A 312 8.89 -13.77 -26.26
CA THR A 312 9.39 -14.57 -27.39
C THR A 312 8.71 -15.95 -27.42
N GLU A 313 8.58 -16.63 -26.28
CA GLU A 313 7.89 -17.93 -26.19
C GLU A 313 6.41 -17.84 -26.56
N THR A 314 5.75 -16.73 -26.21
CA THR A 314 4.34 -16.51 -26.52
C THR A 314 4.11 -16.28 -28.02
N ILE A 315 5.06 -15.64 -28.70
CA ILE A 315 5.01 -15.43 -30.16
C ILE A 315 5.24 -16.76 -30.89
N ASN A 316 6.28 -17.51 -30.51
CA ASN A 316 6.59 -18.80 -31.14
C ASN A 316 5.44 -19.83 -31.01
N LYS A 317 4.68 -19.81 -29.90
CA LYS A 317 3.49 -20.68 -29.72
C LYS A 317 2.27 -20.26 -30.55
N ARG A 318 2.21 -19.01 -31.03
CA ARG A 318 1.11 -18.53 -31.89
C ARG A 318 1.38 -18.79 -33.37
N GLU A 319 2.63 -19.03 -33.73
CA GLU A 319 3.09 -19.29 -35.09
C GLU A 319 3.27 -20.80 -35.39
N SER A 320 3.12 -21.65 -34.37
CA SER A 320 3.13 -23.14 -34.45
C SER A 320 1.72 -23.72 -34.47
#